data_AF-A0A0F2Q1P5-F1
#
_entry.id   AF-A0A0F2Q1P5-F1
#
_cell.length_a   1.000
_cell.length_b   1.000
_cell.length_c   1.000
_cell.angle_alpha   90.00
_cell.angle_beta   90.00
_cell.angle_gamma   90.00
#
_symmetry.space_group_name_H-M   'P 1'
#
loop_
_entity.id
_entity.type
_entity.pdbx_description
1 polymer ?
#
loop_
_entity_poly.entity_id
_entity_poly.type
_entity_poly.pdbx_seq_one_letter_code
_entity_poly.pdbx_strand_id
1 'polypeptide(L)'
;MIPLSNDNKLTRAMHPVTEGQVPRPSKKCDGQLYTVKGADTLFIISHKFGVTVEEILSANPQIVNRDIIFIGQVICIPSATPKPIPVCDLRVLTLRLLTEAGQPLPVVGEAVQLNARVIVRPTFNRPVSRAFFFLEPTGTETCEFASLIGVDCPSAVTGVAEILWDVPPGTLGRVFVVACINSCCAKSDEVLVVRNT
;
A
#
# COMPACT_ATOMS: atom_id res chain seq x y z
N MET A 1 -8.28 16.09 -10.49
CA MET A 1 -6.99 16.75 -10.19
C MET A 1 -7.04 17.13 -8.71
N ILE A 2 -6.54 16.24 -7.85
CA ILE A 2 -6.51 16.47 -6.40
C ILE A 2 -5.18 17.16 -6.13
N PRO A 3 -5.13 18.38 -5.57
CA PRO A 3 -3.86 18.99 -5.25
C PRO A 3 -3.20 18.17 -4.14
N LEU A 4 -1.95 17.78 -4.37
CA LEU A 4 -1.08 17.24 -3.35
C LEU A 4 -1.00 18.29 -2.24
N SER A 5 -1.65 18.03 -1.10
CA SER A 5 -1.41 18.76 0.13
C SER A 5 0.07 18.63 0.43
N ASN A 6 0.74 19.78 0.47
CA ASN A 6 2.17 19.87 0.68
C ASN A 6 2.42 19.63 2.18
N ASP A 7 2.38 18.37 2.61
CA ASP A 7 2.42 17.94 4.02
C ASP A 7 3.79 18.13 4.71
N ASN A 8 4.64 19.04 4.20
CA ASN A 8 5.94 19.37 4.79
C ASN A 8 6.03 20.80 5.36
N LYS A 9 4.89 21.44 5.64
CA LYS A 9 4.88 22.58 6.57
C LYS A 9 4.69 22.03 7.98
N LEU A 10 5.79 21.68 8.65
CA LEU A 10 5.81 21.24 10.04
C LEU A 10 5.33 22.37 10.96
N THR A 11 4.02 22.55 11.11
CA THR A 11 3.41 23.50 12.04
C THR A 11 3.53 22.95 13.46
N ARG A 12 4.72 23.15 14.04
CA ARG A 12 5.02 22.81 15.44
C ARG A 12 4.18 23.68 16.36
N ALA A 13 3.91 23.16 17.55
CA ALA A 13 3.27 23.90 18.62
C ALA A 13 3.97 25.24 18.85
N MET A 14 3.18 26.32 18.79
CA MET A 14 3.67 27.68 18.97
C MET A 14 3.78 28.01 20.46
N HIS A 15 4.70 28.90 20.83
CA HIS A 15 4.67 29.49 22.16
C HIS A 15 3.41 30.39 22.28
N PRO A 16 2.65 30.29 23.38
CA PRO A 16 1.53 31.20 23.60
C PRO A 16 2.04 32.64 23.72
N VAL A 17 1.29 33.57 23.12
CA VAL A 17 1.61 35.02 23.18
C VAL A 17 1.39 35.58 24.60
N THR A 18 0.50 34.97 25.38
CA THR A 18 0.24 35.30 26.81
C THR A 18 -0.23 34.03 27.56
N GLU A 19 0.27 33.78 28.78
CA GLU A 19 -0.06 32.58 29.60
C GLU A 19 -1.57 32.38 29.88
N GLY A 20 -2.37 33.46 29.83
CA GLY A 20 -3.82 33.42 30.09
C GLY A 20 -4.71 33.04 28.90
N GLN A 21 -4.15 32.81 27.71
CA GLN A 21 -4.92 32.76 26.46
C GLN A 21 -5.04 31.37 25.84
N VAL A 22 -4.55 30.34 26.52
CA VAL A 22 -4.57 28.97 26.00
C VAL A 22 -5.99 28.39 26.11
N PRO A 23 -6.67 28.09 24.98
CA PRO A 23 -8.04 27.59 25.01
C PRO A 23 -8.08 26.23 25.72
N ARG A 24 -8.83 26.15 26.82
CA ARG A 24 -9.07 24.88 27.52
C ARG A 24 -10.24 24.14 26.87
N PRO A 25 -10.27 22.79 26.91
CA PRO A 25 -11.40 22.03 26.38
C PRO A 25 -12.69 22.42 27.09
N SER A 26 -13.74 22.72 26.32
CA SER A 26 -15.01 23.24 26.84
C SER A 26 -16.01 22.15 27.26
N LYS A 27 -15.61 20.88 27.33
CA LYS A 27 -16.53 19.76 27.66
C LYS A 27 -15.80 18.52 28.19
N LYS A 28 -16.58 17.64 28.83
CA LYS A 28 -16.19 16.30 29.29
C LYS A 28 -15.43 15.57 28.17
N CYS A 29 -14.18 15.19 28.43
CA CYS A 29 -13.36 14.46 27.48
C CYS A 29 -13.74 12.97 27.51
N ASP A 30 -14.15 12.43 26.36
CA ASP A 30 -14.43 11.00 26.19
C ASP A 30 -13.15 10.27 25.76
N GLY A 31 -12.16 10.28 26.67
CA GLY A 31 -10.80 9.83 26.43
C GLY A 31 -9.81 10.39 27.46
N GLN A 32 -8.60 10.75 27.02
CA GLN A 32 -7.55 11.28 27.90
C GLN A 32 -7.20 12.73 27.55
N LEU A 33 -7.00 13.56 28.57
CA LEU A 33 -6.45 14.90 28.39
C LEU A 33 -4.94 14.85 28.12
N TYR A 34 -4.50 15.58 27.10
CA TYR A 34 -3.10 15.72 26.72
C TYR A 34 -2.68 17.18 26.74
N THR A 35 -1.54 17.47 27.38
CA THR A 35 -0.91 18.79 27.34
C THR A 35 0.11 18.82 26.20
N VAL A 36 -0.14 19.68 25.22
CA VAL A 36 0.71 19.91 24.06
C VAL A 36 2.10 20.38 24.51
N LYS A 37 3.14 19.75 23.96
CA LYS A 37 4.55 20.00 24.25
C LYS A 37 5.24 20.70 23.10
N GLY A 38 6.45 21.21 23.37
CA GLY A 38 7.32 21.72 22.31
C GLY A 38 7.57 20.66 21.24
N ALA A 39 7.48 21.06 19.98
CA ALA A 39 7.58 20.21 18.78
C ALA A 39 6.39 19.28 18.48
N ASP A 40 5.32 19.29 19.28
CA ASP A 40 4.10 18.58 18.92
C ASP A 40 3.44 19.21 17.67
N THR A 41 2.81 18.36 16.88
CA THR A 41 1.82 18.73 15.86
C THR A 41 0.59 17.85 16.08
N LEU A 42 -0.58 18.24 15.57
CA LEU A 42 -1.75 17.36 15.65
C LEU A 42 -1.49 15.99 15.00
N PHE A 43 -0.67 15.93 13.95
CA PHE A 43 -0.25 14.69 13.30
C PHE A 43 0.61 13.79 14.20
N ILE A 44 1.63 14.35 14.87
CA ILE A 44 2.48 13.58 15.80
C ILE A 44 1.65 13.06 16.97
N ILE A 45 0.75 13.90 17.49
CA ILE A 45 -0.16 13.54 18.58
C ILE A 45 -1.10 12.42 18.11
N SER A 46 -1.71 12.55 16.93
CA SER A 46 -2.66 11.55 16.42
C SER A 46 -2.01 10.18 16.25
N HIS A 47 -0.79 10.13 15.69
CA HIS A 47 0.00 8.91 15.57
C HIS A 47 0.36 8.30 16.92
N LYS A 48 0.78 9.14 17.89
CA LYS A 48 1.15 8.67 19.23
C LYS A 48 -0.01 7.99 19.96
N PHE A 49 -1.23 8.45 19.73
CA PHE A 49 -2.43 7.95 20.40
C PHE A 49 -3.29 7.02 19.54
N GLY A 50 -2.87 6.72 18.30
CA GLY A 50 -3.60 5.81 17.41
C GLY A 50 -4.97 6.34 16.97
N VAL A 51 -5.11 7.66 16.87
CA VAL A 51 -6.32 8.36 16.39
C VAL A 51 -6.00 9.17 15.13
N THR A 52 -7.01 9.66 14.44
CA THR A 52 -6.88 10.59 13.31
C THR A 52 -6.86 12.04 13.78
N VAL A 53 -6.31 12.94 12.97
CA VAL A 53 -6.33 14.39 13.28
C VAL A 53 -7.77 14.90 13.32
N GLU A 54 -8.64 14.38 12.45
CA GLU A 54 -10.06 14.72 12.38
C GLU A 54 -10.82 14.32 13.65
N GLU A 55 -10.49 13.18 14.25
CA GLU A 55 -11.05 12.76 15.56
C GLU A 55 -10.59 13.69 16.68
N ILE A 56 -9.31 14.10 16.69
CA ILE A 56 -8.81 15.09 17.66
C ILE A 56 -9.54 16.43 17.48
N LEU A 57 -9.68 16.94 16.26
CA LEU A 57 -10.37 18.22 16.01
C LEU A 57 -11.85 18.17 16.41
N SER A 58 -12.52 17.05 16.12
CA SER A 58 -13.93 16.84 16.48
C SER A 58 -14.13 16.82 18.00
N ALA A 59 -13.17 16.26 18.76
CA ALA A 59 -13.16 16.26 20.22
C ALA A 59 -12.76 17.63 20.84
N ASN A 60 -12.22 18.55 20.04
CA ASN A 60 -11.68 19.83 20.50
C ASN A 60 -12.23 21.01 19.69
N PRO A 61 -13.52 21.36 19.82
CA PRO A 61 -14.14 22.46 19.08
C PRO A 61 -13.51 23.83 19.36
N GLN A 62 -12.72 23.97 20.43
CA GLN A 62 -11.93 25.16 20.72
C GLN A 62 -10.73 25.37 19.78
N ILE A 63 -10.32 24.35 19.03
CA ILE A 63 -9.27 24.45 18.00
C ILE A 63 -9.93 24.89 16.70
N VAL A 64 -9.90 26.20 16.44
CA VAL A 64 -10.52 26.79 15.24
C VAL A 64 -9.64 26.60 14.00
N ASN A 65 -8.32 26.64 14.15
CA ASN A 65 -7.38 26.42 13.08
C ASN A 65 -6.60 25.12 13.32
N ARG A 66 -6.78 24.15 12.43
CA ARG A 66 -6.11 22.83 12.47
C ARG A 66 -4.58 22.92 12.49
N ASP A 67 -4.01 23.97 11.91
CA ASP A 67 -2.56 24.12 11.81
C ASP A 67 -1.94 24.80 13.04
N ILE A 68 -2.75 25.25 14.01
CA ILE A 68 -2.26 26.02 15.17
C ILE A 68 -2.66 25.32 16.47
N ILE A 69 -1.65 24.88 17.21
CA ILE A 69 -1.75 24.45 18.62
C ILE A 69 -0.66 25.14 19.43
N PHE A 70 -0.88 25.34 20.73
CA PHE A 70 0.04 26.06 21.61
C PHE A 70 0.71 25.12 22.61
N ILE A 71 1.97 25.37 22.93
CA ILE A 71 2.64 24.69 24.04
C ILE A 71 1.88 25.00 25.34
N GLY A 72 1.60 23.96 26.13
CA GLY A 72 0.77 24.05 27.33
C GLY A 72 -0.74 23.93 27.07
N GLN A 73 -1.17 23.88 25.81
CA GLN A 73 -2.58 23.65 25.47
C GLN A 73 -3.04 22.28 25.89
N VAL A 74 -4.12 22.23 26.67
CA VAL A 74 -4.78 20.98 27.03
C VAL A 74 -5.79 20.66 25.94
N ILE A 75 -5.70 19.48 25.37
CA ILE A 75 -6.63 18.96 24.36
C ILE A 75 -7.17 17.61 24.81
N CYS A 76 -8.40 17.29 24.41
CA CYS A 76 -8.98 15.96 24.59
C CYS A 76 -8.49 15.03 23.48
N ILE A 77 -7.87 13.92 23.84
CA ILE A 77 -7.58 12.83 22.92
C ILE A 77 -8.70 11.80 23.11
N PRO A 78 -9.59 11.62 22.13
CA PRO A 78 -10.68 10.66 22.26
C PRO A 78 -10.11 9.25 22.44
N SER A 79 -10.83 8.39 23.17
CA SER A 79 -10.49 6.97 23.21
C SER A 79 -10.50 6.42 21.79
N ALA A 80 -9.39 5.79 21.39
CA ALA A 80 -9.32 5.09 20.11
C ALA A 80 -10.38 3.99 20.11
N THR A 81 -11.54 4.25 19.48
CA THR A 81 -12.34 3.14 18.98
C THR A 81 -11.48 2.45 17.94
N PRO A 82 -11.24 1.13 18.03
CA PRO A 82 -10.48 0.42 17.01
C PRO A 82 -11.18 0.65 15.67
N LYS A 83 -10.68 1.59 14.87
CA LYS A 83 -11.10 1.72 13.49
C LYS A 83 -10.70 0.40 12.85
N PRO A 84 -11.58 -0.28 12.11
CA PRO A 84 -11.18 -1.46 11.37
C PRO A 84 -9.95 -1.08 10.55
N ILE A 85 -8.79 -1.64 10.90
CA ILE A 85 -7.60 -1.51 10.09
C ILE A 85 -8.05 -1.98 8.71
N PRO A 86 -7.84 -1.21 7.62
CA PRO A 86 -8.09 -1.71 6.28
C PRO A 86 -7.23 -2.97 6.12
N VAL A 87 -7.84 -4.14 6.33
CA VAL A 87 -7.11 -5.39 6.24
C VAL A 87 -6.81 -5.58 4.76
N CYS A 88 -5.53 -5.48 4.42
CA CYS A 88 -5.03 -5.91 3.13
C CYS A 88 -5.09 -7.44 3.12
N ASP A 89 -6.22 -7.98 2.69
CA ASP A 89 -6.42 -9.42 2.51
C ASP A 89 -6.26 -9.82 1.04
N LEU A 90 -5.74 -8.95 0.18
CA LEU A 90 -5.47 -9.26 -1.22
C LEU A 90 -4.48 -10.43 -1.30
N ARG A 91 -4.83 -11.43 -2.11
CA ARG A 91 -4.03 -12.61 -2.38
C ARG A 91 -4.08 -12.94 -3.86
N VAL A 92 -2.94 -13.37 -4.40
CA VAL A 92 -2.90 -14.07 -5.68
C VAL A 92 -3.30 -15.51 -5.40
N LEU A 93 -4.37 -15.97 -6.03
CA LEU A 93 -4.91 -17.32 -5.84
C LEU A 93 -4.18 -18.33 -6.71
N THR A 94 -3.91 -17.98 -7.97
CA THR A 94 -3.15 -18.82 -8.89
C THR A 94 -2.33 -17.94 -9.83
N LEU A 95 -1.21 -18.48 -10.33
CA LEU A 95 -0.46 -17.95 -11.46
C LEU A 95 -0.31 -19.07 -12.49
N ARG A 96 -0.91 -18.90 -13.66
CA ARG A 96 -0.87 -19.91 -14.73
C ARG A 96 -0.11 -19.37 -15.94
N LEU A 97 0.78 -20.21 -16.46
CA LEU A 97 1.43 -19.99 -17.76
C LEU A 97 0.77 -20.92 -18.78
N LEU A 98 0.20 -20.33 -19.82
CA LEU A 98 -0.66 -21.01 -20.77
C LEU A 98 -0.15 -20.79 -22.20
N THR A 99 -0.49 -21.71 -23.10
CA THR A 99 -0.38 -21.50 -24.54
C THR A 99 -1.29 -20.35 -24.99
N GLU A 100 -1.09 -19.82 -26.19
CA GLU A 100 -2.02 -18.85 -26.79
C GLU A 100 -3.46 -19.40 -26.95
N ALA A 101 -3.61 -20.73 -27.01
CA ALA A 101 -4.92 -21.41 -26.98
C ALA A 101 -5.51 -21.56 -25.57
N GLY A 102 -4.84 -21.05 -24.53
CA GLY A 102 -5.29 -21.12 -23.13
C GLY A 102 -5.05 -22.47 -22.45
N GLN A 103 -4.23 -23.35 -23.02
CA GLN A 103 -3.93 -24.66 -22.45
C GLN A 103 -2.71 -24.60 -21.51
N PRO A 104 -2.64 -25.43 -20.45
CA PRO A 104 -1.45 -25.51 -19.61
C PRO A 104 -0.20 -25.88 -20.40
N LEU A 105 0.91 -25.20 -20.10
CA LEU A 105 2.22 -25.57 -20.65
C LEU A 105 2.77 -26.84 -19.96
N PRO A 106 3.58 -27.64 -20.66
CA PRO A 106 4.17 -28.84 -20.07
C PRO A 106 5.20 -28.47 -19.00
N VAL A 107 5.29 -29.31 -17.97
CA VAL A 107 6.30 -29.22 -16.91
C VAL A 107 7.34 -30.30 -17.16
N VAL A 108 8.62 -29.92 -17.15
CA VAL A 108 9.76 -30.83 -17.29
C VAL A 108 10.64 -30.68 -16.06
N GLY A 109 10.68 -31.73 -15.23
CA GLY A 109 11.25 -31.63 -13.88
C GLY A 109 10.40 -30.70 -13.01
N GLU A 110 11.00 -29.63 -12.52
CA GLU A 110 10.31 -28.59 -11.72
C GLU A 110 10.00 -27.32 -12.52
N ALA A 111 10.44 -27.24 -13.78
CA ALA A 111 10.31 -26.04 -14.61
C ALA A 111 9.17 -26.17 -15.61
N VAL A 112 8.41 -25.09 -15.80
CA VAL A 112 7.45 -24.96 -16.90
C VAL A 112 8.23 -24.69 -18.19
N GLN A 113 8.04 -25.54 -19.20
CA GLN A 113 8.63 -25.35 -20.51
C GLN A 113 7.80 -24.34 -21.30
N LEU A 114 8.40 -23.18 -21.59
CA LEU A 114 7.75 -22.07 -22.30
C LEU A 114 7.81 -22.25 -23.82
N ASN A 115 6.76 -21.77 -24.48
CA ASN A 115 6.76 -21.51 -25.91
C ASN A 115 7.35 -20.12 -26.20
N ALA A 116 7.49 -19.76 -27.48
CA ALA A 116 7.92 -18.42 -27.89
C ALA A 116 6.93 -17.32 -27.45
N ARG A 117 5.64 -17.64 -27.39
CA ARG A 117 4.59 -16.77 -26.86
C ARG A 117 3.78 -17.51 -25.81
N VAL A 118 3.58 -16.86 -24.67
CA VAL A 118 2.91 -17.47 -23.52
C VAL A 118 1.95 -16.47 -22.91
N ILE A 119 0.75 -16.94 -22.58
CA ILE A 119 -0.20 -16.21 -21.76
C ILE A 119 0.22 -16.37 -20.29
N VAL A 120 0.42 -15.26 -19.58
CA VAL A 120 0.64 -15.27 -18.13
C VAL A 120 -0.61 -14.74 -17.46
N ARG A 121 -1.33 -15.61 -16.76
CA ARG A 121 -2.66 -15.34 -16.21
C ARG A 121 -2.73 -15.66 -14.72
N PRO A 122 -2.65 -14.64 -13.85
CA PRO A 122 -3.00 -14.77 -12.45
C PRO A 122 -4.49 -14.58 -12.18
N THR A 123 -4.93 -15.16 -11.06
CA THR A 123 -6.26 -14.90 -10.46
C THR A 123 -6.11 -14.38 -9.04
N PHE A 124 -7.07 -13.58 -8.59
CA PHE A 124 -7.01 -12.89 -7.31
C PHE A 124 -8.29 -13.11 -6.51
N ASN A 125 -8.20 -13.04 -5.17
CA ASN A 125 -9.38 -13.15 -4.31
C ASN A 125 -10.26 -11.89 -4.32
N ARG A 126 -9.73 -10.78 -4.86
CA ARG A 126 -10.43 -9.50 -5.02
C ARG A 126 -9.99 -8.85 -6.34
N PRO A 127 -10.81 -7.99 -6.95
CA PRO A 127 -10.38 -7.16 -8.06
C PRO A 127 -9.13 -6.36 -7.71
N VAL A 128 -8.19 -6.23 -8.65
CA VAL A 128 -6.98 -5.42 -8.48
C VAL A 128 -7.01 -4.22 -9.42
N SER A 129 -6.28 -3.17 -9.08
CA SER A 129 -6.17 -1.96 -9.91
C SER A 129 -5.06 -2.08 -10.96
N ARG A 130 -4.01 -2.86 -10.68
CA ARG A 130 -2.88 -3.13 -11.58
C ARG A 130 -2.25 -4.47 -11.23
N ALA A 131 -1.72 -5.16 -12.24
CA ALA A 131 -0.84 -6.32 -12.10
C ALA A 131 0.46 -6.09 -12.89
N PHE A 132 1.59 -6.35 -12.24
CA PHE A 132 2.95 -6.22 -12.78
C PHE A 132 3.59 -7.59 -12.82
N PHE A 133 4.09 -7.98 -13.98
CA PHE A 133 4.62 -9.31 -14.24
C PHE A 133 6.12 -9.23 -14.35
N PHE A 134 6.83 -10.12 -13.66
CA PHE A 134 8.28 -10.09 -13.58
C PHE A 134 8.89 -11.43 -13.97
N LEU A 135 10.11 -11.35 -14.51
CA LEU A 135 11.03 -12.47 -14.65
C LEU A 135 12.28 -12.16 -13.84
N GLU A 136 12.66 -13.05 -12.93
CA GLU A 136 13.95 -13.06 -12.26
C GLU A 136 14.84 -14.15 -12.87
N PRO A 137 15.95 -13.81 -13.56
CA PRO A 137 16.85 -14.80 -14.14
C PRO A 137 17.46 -15.75 -13.09
N THR A 138 17.74 -17.00 -13.46
CA THR A 138 18.45 -17.94 -12.57
C THR A 138 19.95 -17.61 -12.53
N GLY A 139 20.61 -17.88 -11.39
CA GLY A 139 22.05 -17.64 -11.22
C GLY A 139 22.42 -16.23 -10.76
N THR A 140 21.41 -15.36 -10.60
CA THR A 140 21.55 -14.08 -9.92
C THR A 140 20.99 -14.25 -8.51
N GLU A 141 21.85 -14.35 -7.50
CA GLU A 141 21.40 -14.44 -6.09
C GLU A 141 20.81 -13.12 -5.56
N THR A 142 20.56 -12.14 -6.44
CA THR A 142 20.06 -10.82 -6.10
C THR A 142 18.81 -10.48 -6.92
N CYS A 143 17.81 -9.90 -6.24
CA CYS A 143 16.58 -9.38 -6.84
C CYS A 143 16.81 -8.23 -7.86
N GLU A 144 18.05 -7.78 -8.02
CA GLU A 144 18.45 -6.63 -8.84
C GLU A 144 18.21 -6.86 -10.34
N PHE A 145 18.19 -8.13 -10.77
CA PHE A 145 18.00 -8.50 -12.17
C PHE A 145 16.54 -8.82 -12.54
N ALA A 146 15.61 -8.68 -11.58
CA ALA A 146 14.20 -8.86 -11.85
C ALA A 146 13.74 -7.82 -12.90
N SER A 147 13.25 -8.33 -14.02
CA SER A 147 12.83 -7.52 -15.16
C SER A 147 11.32 -7.53 -15.30
N LEU A 148 10.72 -6.37 -15.56
CA LEU A 148 9.29 -6.26 -15.86
C LEU A 148 9.03 -6.83 -17.26
N ILE A 149 8.23 -7.90 -17.34
CA ILE A 149 7.85 -8.54 -18.61
C ILE A 149 6.49 -8.06 -19.13
N GLY A 150 5.67 -7.43 -18.29
CA GLY A 150 4.40 -6.83 -18.71
C GLY A 150 3.61 -6.19 -17.59
N VAL A 151 2.57 -5.45 -17.96
CA VAL A 151 1.64 -4.77 -17.05
C VAL A 151 0.23 -4.89 -17.58
N ASP A 152 -0.72 -5.20 -16.71
CA ASP A 152 -2.15 -5.16 -16.98
C ASP A 152 -2.83 -4.18 -16.02
N CYS A 153 -3.47 -3.15 -16.59
CA CYS A 153 -4.10 -2.04 -15.86
C CYS A 153 -5.65 -2.11 -15.86
N PRO A 154 -6.36 -2.54 -16.93
CA PRO A 154 -7.83 -2.49 -16.93
C PRO A 154 -8.57 -3.82 -16.74
N SER A 155 -7.95 -5.01 -16.91
CA SER A 155 -8.70 -6.29 -16.93
C SER A 155 -9.02 -6.84 -15.53
N ALA A 156 -8.32 -6.32 -14.52
CA ALA A 156 -8.34 -6.80 -13.15
C ALA A 156 -9.62 -6.49 -12.34
N VAL A 157 -10.59 -5.77 -12.90
CA VAL A 157 -11.92 -5.57 -12.29
C VAL A 157 -12.70 -6.88 -12.12
N THR A 158 -12.30 -7.94 -12.82
CA THR A 158 -12.89 -9.30 -12.72
C THR A 158 -12.14 -10.23 -11.76
N GLY A 159 -11.03 -9.79 -11.16
CA GLY A 159 -10.15 -10.65 -10.36
C GLY A 159 -9.22 -11.54 -11.21
N VAL A 160 -9.06 -11.25 -12.50
CA VAL A 160 -8.11 -11.91 -13.41
C VAL A 160 -7.31 -10.82 -14.14
N ALA A 161 -6.01 -11.03 -14.28
CA ALA A 161 -5.15 -10.21 -15.14
C ALA A 161 -4.46 -11.10 -16.18
N GLU A 162 -4.04 -10.53 -17.30
CA GLU A 162 -3.41 -11.27 -18.37
C GLU A 162 -2.41 -10.42 -19.17
N ILE A 163 -1.28 -11.04 -19.50
CA ILE A 163 -0.38 -10.56 -20.57
C ILE A 163 -0.09 -11.67 -21.57
N LEU A 164 0.12 -11.29 -22.83
CA LEU A 164 0.77 -12.13 -23.82
C LEU A 164 2.25 -11.77 -23.83
N TRP A 165 3.10 -12.68 -23.37
CA TRP A 165 4.54 -12.47 -23.25
C TRP A 165 5.28 -13.11 -24.44
N ASP A 166 5.99 -12.28 -25.20
CA ASP A 166 7.02 -12.70 -26.14
C ASP A 166 8.28 -13.11 -25.37
N VAL A 167 8.42 -14.41 -25.10
CA VAL A 167 9.47 -14.97 -24.26
C VAL A 167 10.78 -14.94 -25.03
N PRO A 168 11.92 -14.41 -24.52
CA PRO A 168 13.19 -14.50 -25.23
C PRO A 168 13.72 -15.95 -25.34
N PRO A 169 14.38 -16.35 -26.43
CA PRO A 169 15.08 -17.65 -26.50
C PRO A 169 16.11 -17.80 -25.38
N GLY A 170 16.23 -18.99 -24.81
CA GLY A 170 17.17 -19.25 -23.71
C GLY A 170 16.75 -18.68 -22.35
N THR A 171 15.50 -18.26 -22.20
CA THR A 171 14.96 -17.78 -20.92
C THR A 171 15.06 -18.86 -19.85
N LEU A 172 15.70 -18.56 -18.72
CA LEU A 172 15.76 -19.43 -17.55
C LEU A 172 15.62 -18.57 -16.29
N GLY A 173 14.60 -18.82 -15.48
CA GLY A 173 14.29 -17.94 -14.35
C GLY A 173 13.03 -18.29 -13.61
N ARG A 174 12.60 -17.37 -12.76
CA ARG A 174 11.35 -17.44 -12.00
C ARG A 174 10.41 -16.33 -12.43
N VAL A 175 9.18 -16.70 -12.77
CA VAL A 175 8.11 -15.76 -13.11
C VAL A 175 7.22 -15.56 -11.89
N PHE A 176 6.91 -14.31 -11.58
CA PHE A 176 5.95 -13.95 -10.54
C PHE A 176 5.17 -12.69 -10.91
N VAL A 177 4.06 -12.46 -10.22
CA VAL A 177 3.25 -11.25 -10.37
C VAL A 177 3.15 -10.49 -9.05
N VAL A 178 3.16 -9.16 -9.14
CA VAL A 178 2.77 -8.26 -8.05
C VAL A 178 1.50 -7.53 -8.47
N ALA A 179 0.44 -7.65 -7.68
CA ALA A 179 -0.84 -7.03 -7.96
C ALA A 179 -1.28 -6.12 -6.82
N CYS A 180 -1.90 -4.98 -7.14
CA CYS A 180 -2.23 -3.95 -6.14
C CYS A 180 -3.67 -3.45 -6.26
N ILE A 181 -4.32 -3.21 -5.12
CA ILE A 181 -5.55 -2.43 -4.96
C ILE A 181 -5.31 -1.30 -3.96
N ASN A 182 -5.42 -0.04 -4.40
CA ASN A 182 -5.04 1.13 -3.59
C ASN A 182 -3.60 1.00 -3.04
N SER A 183 -3.42 1.04 -1.72
CA SER A 183 -2.13 0.86 -1.03
C SER A 183 -1.82 -0.59 -0.66
N CYS A 184 -2.67 -1.55 -1.04
CA CYS A 184 -2.54 -2.97 -0.71
C CYS A 184 -2.00 -3.73 -1.92
N CYS A 185 -0.87 -4.42 -1.77
CA CYS A 185 -0.28 -5.24 -2.83
C CYS A 185 -0.03 -6.67 -2.35
N ALA A 186 -0.11 -7.63 -3.26
CA ALA A 186 0.20 -9.03 -3.04
C ALA A 186 1.15 -9.55 -4.12
N LYS A 187 2.13 -10.36 -3.72
CA LYS A 187 3.02 -11.10 -4.62
C LYS A 187 2.48 -12.53 -4.76
N SER A 188 2.59 -13.12 -5.94
CA SER A 188 2.33 -14.55 -6.15
C SER A 188 3.49 -15.42 -5.66
N ASP A 189 3.26 -16.73 -5.64
CA ASP A 189 4.36 -17.68 -5.68
C ASP A 189 5.17 -17.52 -6.98
N GLU A 190 6.39 -18.03 -6.95
CA GLU A 190 7.32 -18.01 -8.08
C GLU A 190 7.23 -19.31 -8.87
N VAL A 191 7.17 -19.19 -10.20
CA VAL A 191 7.15 -20.34 -11.10
C VAL A 191 8.47 -20.44 -11.82
N LEU A 192 9.19 -21.55 -11.63
CA LEU A 192 10.42 -21.84 -12.38
C LEU A 192 10.05 -22.08 -13.85
N VAL A 193 10.73 -21.39 -14.75
CA VAL A 193 10.47 -21.46 -16.20
C VAL A 193 11.76 -21.68 -16.97
N VAL A 194 11.61 -22.40 -18.08
CA VAL A 194 12.67 -22.60 -19.07
C VAL A 194 12.11 -22.45 -20.47
N ARG A 195 12.76 -21.65 -21.30
CA ARG A 195 12.58 -21.64 -22.75
C ARG A 195 13.90 -22.05 -23.37
N ASN A 196 13.89 -23.14 -24.12
CA ASN A 196 15.02 -23.50 -24.96
C ASN A 196 15.12 -22.53 -26.16
N THR A 197 16.10 -22.71 -27.03
CA THR A 197 16.28 -21.91 -28.25
C THR A 197 15.02 -21.92 -29.12
#